data_AF-A0A258RHB7-F1
#
_entry.id   AF-A0A258RHB7-F1
#
_cell.length_a   1.000
_cell.length_b   1.000
_cell.length_c   1.000
_cell.angle_alpha   90.00
_cell.angle_beta   90.00
_cell.angle_gamma   90.00
#
_symmetry.space_group_name_H-M   'P 1'
#
loop_
_entity.id
_entity.type
_entity.pdbx_description
1 polymer ?
#
loop_
_entity_poly.entity_id
_entity_poly.type
_entity_poly.pdbx_seq_one_letter_code
_entity_poly.pdbx_strand_id
1 'polypeptide(L)'
;MTGRSLEMRKAIGPGERITQARRRNKLLYLISSLVFGAVLGASFGVLDQRPGNRGFFSFTTMTLDPGIALAMAVLLAFGLIFVPLYMFRKVDELAVQHNLRAMCAGWFAMMGGYPIWQALAAGGWAGQPTALGIFLLGYGVTIVTYLVAKWRT
;
A
#
# COMPACT_ATOMS: atom_id res chain seq x y z
N MET A 1 -40.25 -2.85 33.52
CA MET A 1 -38.91 -2.74 32.93
C MET A 1 -37.93 -3.63 33.71
N THR A 2 -38.34 -4.79 34.23
CA THR A 2 -38.20 -6.14 33.64
C THR A 2 -36.79 -6.48 33.14
N GLY A 3 -36.01 -7.12 34.01
CA GLY A 3 -34.63 -7.59 33.85
C GLY A 3 -34.38 -8.68 32.80
N ARG A 4 -35.17 -8.68 31.71
CA ARG A 4 -35.00 -9.60 30.57
C ARG A 4 -34.02 -9.07 29.52
N SER A 5 -33.59 -7.81 29.62
CA SER A 5 -32.60 -7.19 28.73
C SER A 5 -31.14 -7.37 29.18
N LEU A 6 -30.90 -7.89 30.39
CA LEU A 6 -29.55 -8.12 30.92
C LEU A 6 -29.04 -9.55 30.70
N GLU A 7 -29.93 -10.54 30.65
CA GLU A 7 -29.55 -11.96 30.50
C GLU A 7 -29.22 -12.39 29.07
N MET A 8 -29.51 -11.56 28.07
CA MET A 8 -29.09 -11.81 26.68
C MET A 8 -27.72 -11.23 26.34
N ARG A 9 -26.94 -10.77 27.33
CA ARG A 9 -25.49 -10.66 27.17
C ARG A 9 -24.90 -12.06 27.31
N LYS A 10 -25.11 -12.89 26.29
CA LYS A 10 -24.36 -14.15 26.11
C LYS A 10 -22.89 -13.79 26.34
N ALA A 11 -22.34 -14.24 27.47
CA ALA A 11 -20.99 -13.86 27.87
C ALA A 11 -20.07 -14.26 26.73
N ILE A 12 -19.57 -13.25 25.99
CA ILE A 12 -18.87 -13.47 24.72
C ILE A 12 -17.72 -14.43 25.02
N GLY A 13 -17.77 -15.61 24.40
CA GLY A 13 -16.78 -16.66 24.64
C GLY A 13 -15.37 -16.19 24.29
N PRO A 14 -14.31 -16.75 24.89
CA PRO A 14 -12.93 -16.30 24.66
C PRO A 14 -12.56 -16.22 23.17
N GLY A 15 -12.97 -17.20 22.37
CA GLY A 15 -12.74 -17.22 20.92
C GLY A 15 -13.50 -16.13 20.16
N GLU A 16 -14.69 -15.75 20.62
CA GLU A 16 -15.49 -14.70 19.99
C GLU A 16 -14.98 -13.30 20.35
N ARG A 17 -14.39 -13.12 21.55
CA ARG A 17 -13.66 -11.90 21.92
C ARG A 17 -12.41 -11.69 21.05
N ILE A 18 -11.64 -12.76 20.83
CA ILE A 18 -10.47 -12.73 19.94
C ILE A 18 -10.90 -12.39 18.50
N THR A 19 -12.00 -12.97 18.03
CA THR A 19 -12.53 -12.71 16.68
C THR A 19 -13.03 -11.27 16.52
N GLN A 20 -13.72 -10.72 17.51
CA GLN A 20 -14.14 -9.31 17.52
C GLN A 20 -12.94 -8.36 17.57
N ALA A 21 -11.93 -8.65 18.39
CA ALA A 21 -10.70 -7.87 18.44
C ALA A 21 -9.97 -7.89 17.08
N ARG A 22 -9.85 -9.06 16.44
CA ARG A 22 -9.30 -9.18 15.07
C ARG A 22 -10.11 -8.36 14.07
N ARG A 23 -11.45 -8.42 14.12
CA ARG A 23 -12.32 -7.65 13.21
C ARG A 23 -12.18 -6.14 13.42
N ARG A 24 -12.13 -5.68 14.67
CA ARG A 24 -11.90 -4.27 15.00
C ARG A 24 -10.53 -3.79 14.52
N ASN A 25 -9.47 -4.57 14.74
CA ASN A 25 -8.13 -4.22 14.28
C ASN A 25 -8.04 -4.18 12.75
N LYS A 26 -8.71 -5.10 12.05
CA LYS A 26 -8.83 -5.07 10.58
C LYS A 26 -9.55 -3.81 10.11
N LEU A 27 -10.67 -3.45 10.73
CA LEU A 27 -11.41 -2.23 10.38
C LEU A 27 -10.58 -0.97 10.65
N LEU A 28 -9.93 -0.88 11.81
CA LEU A 28 -9.03 0.23 12.15
C LEU A 28 -7.90 0.36 11.13
N TYR A 29 -7.31 -0.76 10.71
CA TYR A 29 -6.28 -0.77 9.66
C TYR A 29 -6.80 -0.26 8.31
N LEU A 30 -8.00 -0.69 7.90
CA LEU A 30 -8.61 -0.21 6.65
C LEU A 30 -8.90 1.30 6.71
N ILE A 31 -9.46 1.77 7.82
CA ILE A 31 -9.73 3.20 8.04
C ILE A 31 -8.43 3.99 8.05
N SER A 32 -7.40 3.52 8.78
CA SER A 32 -6.11 4.21 8.83
C SER A 32 -5.44 4.27 7.46
N SER A 33 -5.55 3.21 6.66
CA SER A 33 -5.01 3.17 5.29
C SER A 33 -5.75 4.13 4.37
N LEU A 34 -7.07 4.21 4.49
CA LEU A 34 -7.88 5.17 3.74
C LEU A 34 -7.51 6.62 4.10
N VAL A 35 -7.42 6.92 5.39
CA VAL A 35 -7.02 8.26 5.88
C VAL A 35 -5.61 8.61 5.42
N PHE A 36 -4.67 7.67 5.51
CA PHE A 36 -3.30 7.85 5.04
C PHE A 36 -3.25 8.17 3.54
N GLY A 37 -3.97 7.40 2.71
CA GLY A 37 -4.06 7.65 1.27
C GLY A 37 -4.70 9.00 0.93
N ALA A 38 -5.75 9.39 1.66
CA ALA A 38 -6.41 10.69 1.49
C ALA A 38 -5.48 11.86 1.86
N VAL A 39 -4.77 11.76 2.99
CA VAL A 39 -3.79 12.77 3.42
C VAL A 39 -2.67 12.89 2.41
N LEU A 40 -2.08 11.78 1.96
CA LEU A 40 -1.04 11.80 0.92
C LEU A 40 -1.52 12.45 -0.37
N GLY A 41 -2.71 12.06 -0.86
CA GLY A 41 -3.28 12.63 -2.10
C GLY A 41 -3.54 14.14 -1.99
N ALA A 42 -4.04 14.59 -0.83
CA ALA A 42 -4.23 16.01 -0.55
C ALA A 42 -2.88 16.76 -0.46
N SER A 43 -1.87 16.17 0.19
CA SER A 43 -0.52 16.74 0.27
C SER A 43 0.07 16.97 -1.12
N PHE A 44 -0.07 16.02 -2.06
CA PHE A 44 0.35 16.25 -3.44
C PHE A 44 -0.36 17.46 -4.06
N GLY A 45 -1.68 17.58 -3.93
CA GLY A 45 -2.41 18.73 -4.51
C GLY A 45 -1.96 20.11 -3.98
N VAL A 46 -1.61 20.19 -2.69
CA VAL A 46 -1.15 21.45 -2.06
C VAL A 46 0.30 21.77 -2.41
N LEU A 47 1.14 20.75 -2.56
CA LEU A 47 2.58 20.91 -2.79
C LEU A 47 2.96 21.03 -4.28
N ASP A 48 2.01 20.84 -5.21
CA ASP A 48 2.22 21.06 -6.65
C ASP A 48 2.56 22.53 -6.92
N GLN A 49 3.75 22.77 -7.48
CA GLN A 49 4.24 24.13 -7.74
C GLN A 49 3.59 24.78 -8.97
N ARG A 50 2.77 24.05 -9.72
CA ARG A 50 2.28 24.53 -11.01
C ARG A 50 1.12 25.51 -10.94
N PRO A 51 1.06 26.48 -11.87
CA PRO A 51 -0.13 27.29 -12.07
C PRO A 51 -1.21 26.49 -12.83
N GLY A 52 -2.46 26.49 -12.34
CA GLY A 52 -3.60 25.84 -13.03
C GLY A 52 -4.31 24.75 -12.22
N ASN A 53 -4.91 23.76 -12.90
CA ASN A 53 -5.72 22.71 -12.28
C ASN A 53 -4.86 21.75 -11.43
N ARG A 54 -4.70 22.10 -10.15
CA ARG A 54 -4.03 21.30 -9.12
C ARG A 54 -5.01 20.27 -8.59
N GLY A 55 -4.71 19.00 -8.82
CA GLY A 55 -5.59 17.93 -8.37
C GLY A 55 -4.94 16.56 -8.51
N PHE A 56 -5.47 15.61 -7.75
CA PHE A 56 -5.02 14.22 -7.74
C PHE A 56 -5.00 13.59 -9.15
N PHE A 57 -5.89 14.01 -10.04
CA PHE A 57 -5.97 13.52 -11.42
C PHE A 57 -4.84 14.03 -12.33
N SER A 58 -4.08 15.04 -11.91
CA SER A 58 -2.93 15.59 -12.64
C SER A 58 -1.60 15.01 -12.14
N PHE A 59 -1.61 13.81 -11.55
CA PHE A 59 -0.44 13.22 -10.89
C PHE A 59 0.75 12.94 -11.84
N THR A 60 0.48 12.51 -13.07
CA THR A 60 1.50 12.31 -14.14
C THR A 60 2.11 13.62 -14.60
N THR A 61 1.28 14.65 -14.51
CA THR A 61 1.63 16.05 -14.52
C THR A 61 2.88 16.30 -13.71
N MET A 62 2.71 16.17 -12.39
CA MET A 62 3.14 17.02 -11.28
C MET A 62 4.58 17.57 -11.27
N THR A 63 4.77 18.75 -10.65
CA THR A 63 6.10 19.33 -10.40
C THR A 63 6.25 19.68 -8.92
N LEU A 64 7.29 19.13 -8.28
CA LEU A 64 7.57 19.24 -6.85
C LEU A 64 8.96 19.81 -6.62
N ASP A 65 9.14 20.42 -5.44
CA ASP A 65 10.48 20.68 -4.93
C ASP A 65 11.25 19.35 -4.77
N PRO A 66 12.53 19.26 -5.16
CA PRO A 66 13.30 18.01 -5.09
C PRO A 66 13.35 17.38 -3.69
N GLY A 67 13.40 18.19 -2.63
CA GLY A 67 13.43 17.70 -1.25
C GLY A 67 12.08 17.10 -0.83
N ILE A 68 10.99 17.77 -1.21
CA ILE A 68 9.62 17.30 -0.96
C ILE A 68 9.34 16.02 -1.73
N ALA A 69 9.73 15.96 -3.01
CA ALA A 69 9.60 14.77 -3.85
C ALA A 69 10.28 13.55 -3.23
N LEU A 70 11.50 13.71 -2.68
CA LEU A 70 12.21 12.64 -2.01
C LEU A 70 11.49 12.19 -0.72
N ALA A 71 11.05 13.14 0.11
CA ALA A 71 10.30 12.83 1.32
C ALA A 71 9.00 12.06 1.01
N MET A 72 8.28 12.49 -0.03
CA MET A 72 7.08 11.82 -0.52
C MET A 72 7.36 10.40 -1.04
N ALA A 73 8.45 10.23 -1.80
CA ALA A 73 8.87 8.92 -2.27
C ALA A 73 9.17 7.95 -1.11
N VAL A 74 9.83 8.43 -0.05
CA VAL A 74 10.08 7.65 1.17
C VAL A 74 8.77 7.28 1.88
N LEU A 75 7.85 8.24 2.05
CA LEU A 75 6.55 7.98 2.67
C LEU A 75 5.73 6.95 1.87
N LEU A 76 5.73 7.06 0.54
CA LEU A 76 5.08 6.10 -0.35
C LEU A 76 5.73 4.72 -0.26
N ALA A 77 7.07 4.64 -0.20
CA ALA A 77 7.77 3.37 -0.01
C ALA A 77 7.35 2.68 1.29
N PHE A 78 7.31 3.41 2.41
CA PHE A 78 6.85 2.84 3.68
C PHE A 78 5.39 2.43 3.64
N GLY A 79 4.51 3.31 3.16
CA GLY A 79 3.06 3.09 3.17
C GLY A 79 2.60 1.98 2.21
N LEU A 80 3.19 1.91 1.00
CA LEU A 80 2.71 1.04 -0.07
C LEU A 80 3.52 -0.25 -0.24
N ILE A 81 4.75 -0.30 0.29
CA ILE A 81 5.61 -1.48 0.14
C ILE A 81 5.92 -2.09 1.51
N PHE A 82 6.60 -1.36 2.40
CA PHE A 82 7.10 -1.96 3.64
C PHE A 82 6.01 -2.36 4.63
N VAL A 83 4.97 -1.52 4.81
CA VAL A 83 3.85 -1.84 5.70
C VAL A 83 3.09 -3.08 5.22
N PRO A 84 2.66 -3.19 3.95
CA PRO A 84 2.04 -4.41 3.43
C PRO A 84 2.93 -5.65 3.57
N LEU A 85 4.22 -5.56 3.21
CA LEU A 85 5.16 -6.68 3.35
C LEU A 85 5.29 -7.14 4.81
N TYR A 86 5.37 -6.21 5.77
CA TYR A 86 5.38 -6.55 7.19
C TYR A 86 4.09 -7.24 7.63
N MET A 87 2.93 -6.82 7.11
CA MET A 87 1.65 -7.44 7.43
C MET A 87 1.50 -8.83 6.82
N PHE A 88 2.05 -9.11 5.63
CA PHE A 88 2.03 -10.47 5.05
C PHE A 88 2.77 -11.49 5.89
N ARG A 89 3.79 -11.08 6.66
CA ARG A 89 4.47 -11.97 7.61
C ARG A 89 3.54 -12.49 8.73
N LYS A 90 2.36 -11.90 8.88
CA LYS A 90 1.34 -12.28 9.88
C LYS A 90 0.21 -13.14 9.30
N VAL A 91 0.23 -13.42 7.98
CA VAL A 91 -0.75 -14.28 7.31
C VAL A 91 -0.20 -15.71 7.28
N ASP A 92 -1.02 -16.67 7.72
CA ASP A 92 -0.68 -18.08 7.95
C ASP A 92 -0.24 -18.82 6.67
N GLU A 93 0.62 -19.83 6.83
CA GLU A 93 1.58 -20.36 5.84
C GLU A 93 0.97 -21.23 4.72
N LEU A 94 -0.24 -21.77 4.91
CA LEU A 94 -0.81 -22.75 3.97
C LEU A 94 -1.28 -22.18 2.62
N ALA A 95 -1.54 -20.87 2.53
CA ALA A 95 -2.08 -20.23 1.31
C ALA A 95 -0.99 -19.67 0.37
N VAL A 96 0.29 -19.77 0.76
CA VAL A 96 1.37 -18.98 0.15
C VAL A 96 2.23 -19.85 -0.75
N GLN A 97 1.62 -20.35 -1.83
CA GLN A 97 2.35 -21.02 -2.91
C GLN A 97 3.37 -20.06 -3.56
N HIS A 98 4.51 -20.57 -4.03
CA HIS A 98 5.58 -19.77 -4.65
C HIS A 98 5.09 -18.87 -5.80
N ASN A 99 4.13 -19.34 -6.60
CA ASN A 99 3.52 -18.55 -7.67
C ASN A 99 2.71 -17.36 -7.12
N LEU A 100 2.01 -17.52 -6.00
CA LEU A 100 1.27 -16.43 -5.35
C LEU A 100 2.23 -15.39 -4.75
N ARG A 101 3.37 -15.82 -4.17
CA ARG A 101 4.40 -14.88 -3.71
C ARG A 101 4.99 -14.06 -4.86
N ALA A 102 5.35 -14.72 -5.96
CA ALA A 102 5.92 -14.04 -7.12
C ALA A 102 4.93 -13.06 -7.74
N MET A 103 3.66 -13.46 -7.91
CA MET A 103 2.62 -12.60 -8.45
C MET A 103 2.32 -11.41 -7.52
N CYS A 104 2.25 -11.63 -6.20
CA CYS A 104 2.10 -10.55 -5.22
C CYS A 104 3.29 -9.59 -5.26
N ALA A 105 4.52 -10.08 -5.36
CA ALA A 105 5.71 -9.24 -5.42
C ALA A 105 5.71 -8.31 -6.64
N GLY A 106 5.37 -8.81 -7.83
CA GLY A 106 5.21 -7.97 -9.03
C GLY A 106 4.07 -6.96 -8.90
N TRP A 107 2.97 -7.34 -8.27
CA TRP A 107 1.86 -6.42 -8.00
C TRP A 107 2.27 -5.30 -7.03
N PHE A 108 3.00 -5.62 -5.96
CA PHE A 108 3.55 -4.61 -5.04
C PHE A 108 4.57 -3.69 -5.72
N ALA A 109 5.40 -4.24 -6.59
CA ALA A 109 6.35 -3.46 -7.37
C ALA A 109 5.64 -2.43 -8.26
N MET A 110 4.51 -2.78 -8.86
CA MET A 110 3.71 -1.81 -9.63
C MET A 110 2.97 -0.83 -8.72
N MET A 111 2.17 -1.31 -7.77
CA MET A 111 1.29 -0.47 -6.94
C MET A 111 2.06 0.48 -6.03
N GLY A 112 3.23 0.06 -5.52
CA GLY A 112 4.12 0.91 -4.75
C GLY A 112 5.15 1.63 -5.61
N GLY A 113 5.80 0.90 -6.53
CA GLY A 113 6.91 1.43 -7.31
C GLY A 113 6.51 2.51 -8.31
N TYR A 114 5.34 2.42 -8.96
CA TYR A 114 4.91 3.47 -9.89
C TYR A 114 4.68 4.83 -9.20
N PRO A 115 3.90 4.93 -8.10
CA PRO A 115 3.75 6.21 -7.40
C PRO A 115 5.06 6.78 -6.85
N ILE A 116 5.97 5.92 -6.35
CA ILE A 116 7.30 6.33 -5.89
C ILE A 116 8.11 6.91 -7.06
N TRP A 117 8.14 6.22 -8.19
CA TRP A 117 8.83 6.67 -9.39
C TRP A 117 8.24 8.00 -9.90
N GLN A 118 6.91 8.12 -9.95
CA GLN A 118 6.26 9.38 -10.34
C GLN A 118 6.62 10.53 -9.40
N ALA A 119 6.65 10.30 -8.07
CA ALA A 119 7.05 11.32 -7.10
C ALA A 119 8.50 11.77 -7.31
N LEU A 120 9.42 10.82 -7.56
CA LEU A 120 10.81 11.12 -7.89
C LEU A 120 10.95 11.89 -9.21
N ALA A 121 10.18 11.52 -10.23
CA ALA A 121 10.16 12.21 -11.52
C ALA A 121 9.62 13.64 -11.39
N ALA A 122 8.60 13.86 -10.56
CA ALA A 122 8.05 15.19 -10.28
C ALA A 122 9.08 16.14 -9.63
N GLY A 123 10.04 15.59 -8.87
CA GLY A 123 11.17 16.35 -8.28
C GLY A 123 12.43 16.38 -9.13
N GLY A 124 12.42 15.83 -10.34
CA GLY A 124 13.57 15.81 -11.25
C GLY A 124 14.64 14.75 -10.96
N TRP A 125 14.38 13.80 -10.05
CA TRP A 125 15.34 12.73 -9.70
C TRP A 125 15.37 11.57 -10.71
N ALA A 126 14.31 11.41 -11.50
CA ALA A 126 14.17 10.33 -12.48
C ALA A 126 13.39 10.82 -13.71
N GLY A 127 13.50 10.08 -14.81
CA GLY A 127 12.62 10.29 -15.97
C GLY A 127 11.17 9.92 -15.66
N GLN A 128 10.22 10.45 -16.42
CA GLN A 128 8.80 10.12 -16.28
C GLN A 128 8.56 8.61 -16.49
N PRO A 129 7.72 7.95 -15.66
CA PRO A 129 7.35 6.55 -15.86
C PRO A 129 6.74 6.33 -17.23
N THR A 130 7.18 5.25 -17.90
CA THR A 130 6.64 4.83 -19.19
C THR A 130 5.81 3.56 -19.05
N ALA A 131 4.89 3.32 -19.99
CA ALA A 131 4.10 2.09 -20.01
C ALA A 131 4.99 0.83 -20.02
N LEU A 132 6.06 0.86 -20.81
CA LEU A 132 7.06 -0.21 -20.84
C LEU A 132 7.80 -0.35 -19.50
N GLY A 133 8.18 0.77 -18.87
CA GLY A 133 8.83 0.76 -17.57
C GLY A 133 7.97 0.12 -16.47
N ILE A 134 6.68 0.46 -16.42
CA ILE A 134 5.72 -0.13 -15.47
C ILE A 134 5.52 -1.62 -15.76
N PHE A 135 5.40 -2.01 -17.03
CA PHE A 135 5.32 -3.41 -17.44
C PHE A 135 6.53 -4.22 -16.97
N LEU A 136 7.75 -3.69 -17.19
CA LEU A 136 8.99 -4.33 -16.76
C LEU A 136 9.09 -4.38 -15.23
N LEU A 137 8.61 -3.35 -14.52
CA LEU A 137 8.53 -3.35 -13.06
C LEU A 137 7.67 -4.50 -12.54
N GLY A 138 6.45 -4.65 -13.06
CA GLY A 138 5.56 -5.72 -12.61
C GLY A 138 6.02 -7.11 -13.05
N TYR A 139 6.21 -7.29 -14.36
CA TYR A 139 6.49 -8.58 -14.94
C TYR A 139 7.93 -9.04 -14.63
N GLY A 140 8.89 -8.13 -14.73
CA GLY A 140 10.29 -8.40 -14.41
C GLY A 140 10.47 -8.77 -12.94
N VAL A 141 9.86 -8.03 -12.00
CA VAL A 141 9.92 -8.40 -10.57
C VAL A 141 9.24 -9.74 -10.32
N THR A 142 8.13 -10.05 -10.99
CA THR A 142 7.48 -11.37 -10.88
C THR A 142 8.42 -12.49 -11.31
N ILE A 143 9.06 -12.37 -12.48
CA ILE A 143 10.00 -13.36 -13.00
C ILE A 143 11.19 -13.53 -12.05
N VAL A 144 11.83 -12.43 -11.66
CA VAL A 144 13.00 -12.46 -10.77
C VAL A 144 12.63 -13.10 -9.44
N THR A 145 11.50 -12.73 -8.84
CA THR A 145 11.04 -13.31 -7.58
C THR A 145 10.78 -14.81 -7.71
N TYR A 146 10.15 -15.24 -8.81
CA TYR A 146 9.94 -16.65 -9.09
C TYR A 146 11.25 -17.42 -9.24
N LEU A 147 12.20 -16.91 -10.02
CA LEU A 147 13.51 -17.56 -10.23
C LEU A 147 14.30 -17.67 -8.92
N VAL A 148 14.34 -16.59 -8.13
CA VAL A 148 15.00 -16.59 -6.80
C VAL A 148 14.34 -17.58 -5.85
N ALA A 149 13.01 -17.66 -5.83
CA ALA A 149 12.29 -18.64 -5.02
C ALA A 149 12.60 -20.07 -5.48
N LYS A 150 12.55 -20.32 -6.80
CA LYS A 150 12.84 -21.62 -7.39
C LYS A 150 14.27 -22.09 -7.09
N TRP A 151 15.26 -21.20 -7.13
CA TRP A 151 16.66 -21.56 -6.85
C TRP A 151 16.95 -21.80 -5.36
N ARG A 152 16.06 -21.37 -4.47
CA ARG A 152 16.18 -21.59 -3.02
C ARG A 152 15.42 -22.83 -2.53
N THR A 153 14.73 -23.56 -3.42
CA THR A 153 13.99 -24.79 -3.12
C THR A 153 14.72 -25.98 -3.74
#